data_AF-A0A8S0FS60-F1
#
_entry.id   AF-A0A8S0FS60-F1
#
_cell.length_a   1.000
_cell.length_b   1.000
_cell.length_c   1.000
_cell.angle_alpha   90.00
_cell.angle_beta   90.00
_cell.angle_gamma   90.00
#
_symmetry.space_group_name_H-M   'P 1'
#
loop_
_entity.id
_entity.type
_entity.pdbx_description
1 polymer ?
#
loop_
_entity_poly.entity_id
_entity_poly.type
_entity_poly.pdbx_seq_one_letter_code
_entity_poly.pdbx_strand_id
1 'polypeptide(L)'
;MGRRRFIAARQASLMFCCWFEEALARGIITLPRSAVRSFYEARNSWTNALWIGAGRMAIDGLKEVQESAMRITTGLSTYQNELALQGQDYEEVMEQQEYEIQRRREMGLSEPSWSVSHPSNTNDNGWGGN
;
A
#
# COMPACT_ATOMS: atom_id res chain seq x y z
N MET A 1 -6.13 -9.76 16.35
CA MET A 1 -6.55 -10.11 14.97
C MET A 1 -7.72 -11.10 15.00
N GLY A 2 -8.85 -10.78 14.38
CA GLY A 2 -10.02 -11.67 14.33
C GLY A 2 -9.84 -12.85 13.36
N ARG A 3 -10.44 -14.01 13.68
CA ARG A 3 -10.42 -15.26 12.87
C ARG A 3 -10.74 -15.05 11.38
N ARG A 4 -11.55 -14.04 11.05
CA ARG A 4 -11.97 -13.70 9.68
C ARG A 4 -10.79 -13.42 8.75
N ARG A 5 -9.76 -12.70 9.21
CA ARG A 5 -8.57 -12.42 8.41
C ARG A 5 -7.81 -13.70 8.06
N PHE A 6 -7.64 -14.58 9.05
CA PHE A 6 -6.82 -15.77 8.91
C PHE A 6 -7.44 -16.80 7.94
N ILE A 7 -8.76 -17.01 8.02
CA ILE A 7 -9.45 -17.96 7.15
C ILE A 7 -9.42 -17.50 5.69
N ALA A 8 -9.80 -16.23 5.44
CA ALA A 8 -9.82 -15.67 4.09
C ALA A 8 -8.42 -15.61 3.47
N ALA A 9 -7.43 -15.11 4.21
CA ALA A 9 -6.04 -15.02 3.73
C ALA A 9 -5.46 -16.41 3.42
N ARG A 10 -5.72 -17.42 4.26
CA ARG A 10 -5.26 -18.78 4.00
C ARG A 10 -5.86 -19.35 2.72
N GLN A 11 -7.16 -19.17 2.50
CA GLN A 11 -7.82 -19.66 1.30
C GLN A 11 -7.30 -18.94 0.04
N ALA A 12 -7.14 -17.62 0.11
CA ALA A 12 -6.57 -16.83 -0.98
C ALA A 12 -5.13 -17.24 -1.31
N SER A 13 -4.28 -17.48 -0.31
CA SER A 13 -2.91 -18.00 -0.51
C SER A 13 -2.89 -19.36 -1.20
N LEU A 14 -3.83 -20.26 -0.89
CA LEU A 14 -3.91 -21.57 -1.56
C LEU A 14 -4.29 -21.41 -3.04
N MET A 15 -5.29 -20.58 -3.32
CA MET A 15 -5.73 -20.29 -4.69
C MET A 15 -4.61 -19.62 -5.51
N PHE A 16 -3.97 -18.61 -4.93
CA PHE A 16 -2.83 -17.93 -5.54
C PHE A 16 -1.69 -18.89 -5.83
N CYS A 17 -1.40 -19.81 -4.90
CA CYS A 17 -0.35 -20.76 -5.12
C CYS A 17 -0.62 -21.71 -6.30
N CYS A 18 -1.86 -22.21 -6.43
CA CYS A 18 -2.24 -23.05 -7.56
C CYS A 18 -2.12 -22.28 -8.88
N TRP A 19 -2.60 -21.03 -8.90
CA TRP A 19 -2.50 -20.16 -10.06
C TRP A 19 -1.03 -19.85 -10.43
N PHE A 20 -0.18 -19.54 -9.45
CA PHE A 20 1.22 -19.20 -9.67
C PHE A 20 2.01 -20.40 -10.20
N GLU A 21 1.75 -21.60 -9.67
CA GLU A 21 2.32 -22.85 -10.18
C GLU A 21 1.94 -23.07 -11.66
N GLU A 22 0.68 -22.85 -12.01
CA GLU A 22 0.21 -22.95 -13.39
C GLU A 22 0.82 -21.87 -14.30
N ALA A 23 0.94 -20.63 -13.82
CA ALA A 23 1.56 -19.52 -14.56
C ALA A 23 3.04 -19.79 -14.87
N LEU A 24 3.76 -20.43 -13.95
CA LEU A 24 5.12 -20.91 -14.16
C LEU A 24 5.16 -22.05 -15.19
N ALA A 25 4.27 -23.05 -15.06
CA ALA A 25 4.23 -24.19 -15.96
C ALA A 25 3.90 -23.80 -17.41
N ARG A 26 3.03 -22.78 -17.59
CA ARG A 26 2.68 -22.21 -18.89
C ARG A 26 3.72 -21.24 -19.45
N GLY A 27 4.72 -20.85 -18.65
CA GLY A 27 5.75 -19.87 -19.05
C GLY A 27 5.24 -18.43 -19.14
N ILE A 28 4.10 -18.10 -18.52
CA ILE A 28 3.59 -16.72 -18.41
C ILE A 28 4.50 -15.91 -17.48
N ILE A 29 4.94 -16.54 -16.39
CA ILE A 29 5.90 -16.00 -15.45
C ILE A 29 7.18 -16.83 -15.57
N THR A 30 8.31 -16.16 -15.73
CA THR A 30 9.62 -16.80 -15.71
C THR A 30 10.34 -16.45 -14.41
N LEU A 31 10.87 -17.46 -13.71
CA LEU A 31 11.64 -17.22 -12.50
C LEU A 31 12.89 -16.37 -12.82
N PRO A 32 13.28 -15.46 -11.90
CA PRO A 32 14.50 -14.67 -12.06
C PRO A 32 15.72 -15.59 -12.27
N ARG A 33 16.64 -15.22 -13.16
CA ARG A 33 17.85 -16.03 -13.42
C ARG A 33 18.75 -16.16 -12.18
N SER A 34 18.64 -15.24 -11.22
CA SER A 34 19.36 -15.26 -9.95
C SER A 34 18.70 -16.11 -8.87
N ALA A 35 17.54 -16.73 -9.15
CA ALA A 35 16.84 -17.55 -8.18
C ALA A 35 17.68 -18.78 -7.81
N VAL A 36 18.12 -18.84 -6.55
CA VAL A 36 18.91 -19.96 -6.01
C VAL A 36 18.04 -21.20 -5.81
N ARG A 37 16.74 -21.02 -5.56
CA ARG A 37 15.80 -22.11 -5.29
C ARG A 37 14.72 -22.19 -6.35
N SER A 38 14.40 -23.42 -6.74
CA SER A 38 13.24 -23.72 -7.59
C SER A 38 11.93 -23.39 -6.88
N PHE A 39 10.85 -23.25 -7.64
CA PHE A 39 9.50 -23.04 -7.10
C PHE A 39 9.13 -24.12 -6.07
N TYR A 40 9.37 -25.40 -6.39
CA TYR A 40 9.03 -26.52 -5.50
C TYR A 40 9.86 -26.57 -4.22
N GLU A 41 11.11 -26.08 -4.26
CA GLU A 41 11.99 -26.04 -3.10
C GLU A 41 11.60 -24.93 -2.11
N ALA A 42 10.98 -23.87 -2.61
CA ALA A 42 10.71 -22.67 -1.81
C ALA A 42 9.30 -22.11 -2.03
N ARG A 43 8.31 -22.99 -2.19
CA ARG A 43 6.91 -22.66 -2.50
C ARG A 43 6.36 -21.52 -1.65
N ASN A 44 6.52 -21.62 -0.32
CA ASN A 44 6.02 -20.61 0.62
C ASN A 44 6.67 -19.23 0.46
N SER A 45 7.93 -19.17 0.02
CA SER A 45 8.61 -17.90 -0.18
C SER A 45 8.14 -17.20 -1.46
N TRP A 46 7.92 -17.98 -2.53
CA TRP A 46 7.42 -17.47 -3.80
C TRP A 46 5.97 -17.03 -3.71
N THR A 47 5.17 -17.70 -2.89
CA THR A 47 3.74 -17.41 -2.74
C THR A 47 3.44 -16.62 -1.47
N ASN A 48 4.44 -15.96 -0.88
CA ASN A 48 4.23 -15.08 0.25
C ASN A 48 3.53 -13.81 -0.24
N ALA A 49 2.28 -13.63 0.17
CA ALA A 49 1.46 -12.51 -0.24
C ALA A 49 0.69 -11.98 0.98
N LEU A 50 0.50 -10.65 1.00
CA LEU A 50 -0.38 -9.97 1.93
C LEU A 50 -1.76 -9.83 1.29
N TRP A 51 -2.81 -10.23 2.00
CA TRP A 51 -4.18 -10.15 1.53
C TRP A 51 -4.92 -9.01 2.23
N ILE A 52 -5.31 -8.02 1.44
CA ILE A 52 -6.21 -6.95 1.87
C ILE A 52 -7.64 -7.47 1.68
N GLY A 53 -8.41 -7.49 2.77
CA GLY A 53 -9.80 -7.91 2.75
C GLY A 53 -10.74 -6.73 3.00
N ALA A 54 -12.03 -7.03 3.18
CA ALA A 54 -13.00 -6.00 3.56
C ALA A 54 -12.55 -5.25 4.82
N GLY A 55 -12.66 -3.92 4.75
CA GLY A 55 -12.31 -3.02 5.85
C GLY A 55 -13.02 -3.38 7.16
N ARG A 56 -12.38 -3.06 8.28
CA ARG A 56 -12.99 -3.22 9.60
C ARG A 56 -14.23 -2.33 9.70
N MET A 57 -15.32 -2.85 10.28
CA MET A 57 -16.44 -2.00 10.69
C MET A 57 -15.98 -1.09 11.84
N ALA A 58 -16.02 0.22 11.60
CA ALA A 58 -15.75 1.22 12.61
C ALA A 58 -17.01 1.47 13.45
N ILE A 59 -16.86 1.44 14.78
CA ILE A 59 -17.96 1.78 15.70
C ILE A 59 -17.96 3.29 15.96
N ASP A 60 -16.77 3.86 16.14
CA ASP A 60 -16.53 5.30 16.32
C ASP A 60 -15.48 5.74 15.30
N GLY A 61 -15.96 6.20 14.14
CA GLY A 61 -15.09 6.52 13.00
C GLY A 61 -14.04 7.60 13.32
N LEU A 62 -14.38 8.60 14.16
CA LEU A 62 -13.46 9.69 14.47
C LEU A 62 -12.29 9.20 15.33
N LYS A 63 -12.58 8.43 16.39
CA LYS A 63 -11.53 7.90 17.27
C LYS A 63 -10.62 6.93 16.55
N GLU A 64 -11.17 6.08 15.69
CA GLU A 64 -10.36 5.11 14.92
C GLU A 64 -9.42 5.81 13.91
N VAL A 65 -9.88 6.88 13.25
CA VAL A 65 -9.03 7.69 12.36
C VAL A 65 -7.95 8.41 13.14
N GLN A 66 -8.28 9.01 14.30
CA GLN A 66 -7.29 9.67 15.16
C GLN A 66 -6.26 8.69 15.71
N GLU A 67 -6.68 7.49 16.12
CA GLU A 67 -5.78 6.43 16.55
C GLU A 67 -4.82 6.01 15.42
N SER A 68 -5.35 5.84 14.20
CA SER A 68 -4.56 5.47 13.02
C SER A 68 -3.53 6.54 12.66
N ALA A 69 -3.94 7.82 12.68
CA ALA A 69 -3.04 8.95 12.49
C ALA A 69 -1.94 8.97 13.56
N MET A 70 -2.31 8.78 14.83
CA MET A 70 -1.36 8.75 15.94
C MET A 70 -0.37 7.58 15.82
N ARG A 71 -0.81 6.39 15.38
CA ARG A 71 0.07 5.24 15.12
C ARG A 71 1.10 5.52 14.03
N ILE A 72 0.70 6.21 12.98
CA ILE A 72 1.61 6.63 11.90
C ILE A 72 2.59 7.68 12.41
N THR A 73 2.12 8.74 13.08
CA THR A 73 2.99 9.82 13.57
C THR A 73 3.98 9.35 14.64
N THR A 74 3.60 8.37 15.44
CA THR A 74 4.48 7.77 16.48
C THR A 74 5.43 6.72 15.93
N GLY A 75 5.31 6.34 14.65
CA GLY A 75 6.13 5.31 14.02
C GLY A 75 5.79 3.87 14.45
N LEU A 76 4.65 3.66 15.11
CA LEU A 76 4.19 2.32 15.52
C LEU A 76 3.58 1.53 14.37
N SER A 77 3.17 2.21 13.29
CA SER A 77 2.57 1.60 12.11
C SER A 77 3.01 2.30 10.83
N THR A 78 2.70 1.67 9.70
CA THR A 78 2.95 2.22 8.35
C THR A 78 1.62 2.57 7.69
N TYR A 79 1.66 3.49 6.71
CA TYR A 79 0.49 3.82 5.91
C TYR A 79 -0.16 2.59 5.28
N GLN A 80 0.65 1.65 4.77
CA GLN A 80 0.16 0.41 4.19
C GLN A 80 -0.63 -0.44 5.20
N ASN A 81 -0.14 -0.54 6.43
CA ASN A 81 -0.83 -1.33 7.47
C ASN A 81 -2.15 -0.69 7.89
N GLU A 82 -2.20 0.64 8.04
CA GLU A 82 -3.43 1.34 8.41
C GLU A 82 -4.47 1.34 7.28
N LEU A 83 -4.05 1.56 6.03
CA LEU A 83 -4.96 1.48 4.87
C LEU A 83 -5.48 0.06 4.66
N ALA A 84 -4.66 -0.96 4.86
CA ALA A 84 -5.09 -2.35 4.80
C ALA A 84 -6.13 -2.70 5.88
N LEU A 85 -6.14 -2.01 7.04
CA LEU A 85 -7.20 -2.15 8.04
C LEU A 85 -8.54 -1.56 7.58
N GLN A 86 -8.48 -0.51 6.75
CA GLN A 86 -9.62 0.13 6.11
C GLN A 86 -10.05 -0.60 4.82
N GLY A 87 -9.26 -1.58 4.37
CA GLY A 87 -9.52 -2.35 3.15
C GLY A 87 -9.13 -1.61 1.87
N GLN A 88 -8.29 -0.60 1.98
CA GLN A 88 -7.75 0.15 0.85
C GLN A 88 -6.34 -0.34 0.52
N ASP A 89 -5.99 -0.30 -0.76
CA ASP A 89 -4.62 -0.52 -1.20
C ASP A 89 -3.79 0.76 -1.06
N TYR A 90 -2.51 0.60 -0.70
CA TYR A 90 -1.62 1.72 -0.48
C TYR A 90 -1.20 2.42 -1.77
N GLU A 91 -0.88 1.64 -2.81
CA GLU A 91 -0.39 2.20 -4.08
C GLU A 91 -1.52 2.96 -4.76
N GLU A 92 -2.72 2.37 -4.81
CA GLU A 92 -3.91 3.02 -5.38
C GLU A 92 -4.23 4.36 -4.70
N VAL A 93 -4.18 4.42 -3.36
CA VAL A 93 -4.44 5.66 -2.61
C VAL A 93 -3.37 6.70 -2.88
N MET A 94 -2.10 6.32 -2.94
CA MET A 94 -1.00 7.26 -3.18
C MET A 94 -0.99 7.80 -4.61
N GLU A 95 -1.23 6.94 -5.60
CA GLU A 95 -1.39 7.34 -7.01
C GLU A 95 -2.55 8.31 -7.18
N GLN A 96 -3.68 8.03 -6.54
CA GLN A 96 -4.85 8.91 -6.57
C GLN A 96 -4.56 10.25 -5.89
N GLN A 97 -3.84 10.26 -4.77
CA GLN A 97 -3.42 11.49 -4.10
C GLN A 97 -2.50 12.36 -4.97
N GLU A 98 -1.52 11.74 -5.64
CA GLU A 98 -0.64 12.43 -6.58
C GLU A 98 -1.46 13.04 -7.73
N TYR A 99 -2.34 12.25 -8.34
CA TYR A 99 -3.21 12.70 -9.41
C TYR A 99 -4.07 13.89 -8.99
N GLU A 100 -4.66 13.86 -7.80
CA GLU A 100 -5.47 14.97 -7.27
C GLU A 100 -4.66 16.23 -7.03
N ILE A 101 -3.43 16.12 -6.52
CA ILE A 101 -2.53 17.26 -6.30
C ILE A 101 -2.15 17.88 -7.64
N GLN A 102 -1.71 17.06 -8.60
CA GLN A 102 -1.33 17.52 -9.92
C GLN A 102 -2.51 18.21 -10.62
N ARG A 103 -3.69 17.61 -10.53
CA ARG A 103 -4.91 18.13 -11.12
C ARG A 103 -5.36 19.45 -10.49
N ARG A 104 -5.15 19.64 -9.18
CA ARG A 104 -5.38 20.94 -8.51
C ARG A 104 -4.41 22.02 -8.97
N ARG A 105 -3.12 21.67 -9.14
CA ARG A 105 -2.10 22.59 -9.67
C ARG A 105 -2.44 23.07 -11.07
N GLU A 106 -2.88 22.16 -11.95
CA GLU A 106 -3.34 22.51 -13.30
C GLU A 106 -4.54 23.46 -13.30
N MET A 107 -5.46 23.30 -12.35
CA MET A 107 -6.63 24.16 -12.19
C MET A 107 -6.33 25.48 -11.46
N GLY A 108 -5.08 25.71 -11.01
CA GLY A 108 -4.72 26.88 -10.21
C GLY A 108 -5.35 26.91 -8.82
N LEU A 109 -5.80 25.75 -8.31
CA LEU A 109 -6.34 25.60 -6.96
C LEU A 109 -5.21 25.39 -5.96
N SER A 110 -5.41 25.87 -4.72
CA SER A 110 -4.46 25.62 -3.64
C SER A 110 -4.33 24.13 -3.33
N GLU A 111 -3.12 23.72 -2.94
CA GLU A 111 -2.87 22.34 -2.52
C GLU A 111 -3.70 21.93 -1.29
N PRO A 112 -4.02 20.64 -1.14
CA PRO A 112 -4.69 20.13 0.06
C PRO A 112 -3.88 20.45 1.33
N SER A 113 -4.55 20.87 2.41
CA SER A 113 -3.88 21.24 3.67
C SER A 113 -3.00 20.15 4.28
N TRP A 114 -3.28 18.87 3.99
CA TRP A 114 -2.48 17.74 4.45
C TRP A 114 -1.19 17.52 3.62
N SER A 115 -1.13 17.95 2.36
CA SER A 115 0.07 17.79 1.51
C SER A 115 1.15 18.84 1.77
N VAL A 116 0.77 20.01 2.28
CA VAL A 116 1.65 21.18 2.47
C VAL A 116 2.65 21.01 3.63
N SER A 117 2.50 19.97 4.46
CA SER A 117 3.26 19.81 5.71
C SER A 117 4.69 19.28 5.57
N HIS A 118 5.12 18.80 4.39
CA HIS A 118 6.52 18.51 4.13
C HIS A 118 7.19 19.74 3.49
N PRO A 119 8.22 20.34 4.10
CA PRO A 119 9.01 21.33 3.41
C PRO A 119 9.69 20.64 2.23
N SER A 120 9.16 20.85 1.03
CA SER A 120 9.97 20.69 -0.17
C SER A 120 11.14 21.65 0.00
N ASN A 121 12.34 21.12 0.20
CA ASN A 121 13.59 21.88 0.11
C ASN A 121 13.82 22.29 -1.35
N THR A 122 12.89 23.05 -1.91
CA THR A 122 13.13 23.84 -3.11
C THR A 122 13.80 25.11 -2.62
N ASN A 123 15.10 25.00 -2.33
CA ASN A 123 15.99 26.15 -2.27
C ASN A 123 16.16 26.70 -3.69
N ASP A 124 15.12 27.35 -4.21
CA ASP A 124 15.26 28.22 -5.38
C ASP A 124 15.65 29.61 -4.87
N ASN A 125 16.91 29.69 -4.42
CA ASN A 125 17.63 30.95 -4.35
C ASN A 125 17.76 31.50 -5.77
N GLY A 126 17.04 32.57 -6.09
CA GLY A 126 17.43 33.42 -7.22
C GLY A 126 16.35 34.28 -7.81
N TRP A 127 16.04 35.42 -7.19
CA TRP A 127 15.71 36.73 -7.79
C TRP A 127 15.83 37.72 -6.60
N GLY A 128 16.84 38.58 -6.44
CA GLY A 128 17.44 39.47 -7.43
C GLY A 128 16.85 40.87 -7.26
N GLY A 129 17.41 41.65 -6.32
CA GLY A 129 17.40 43.12 -6.31
C GLY A 129 16.12 43.85 -5.91
N ASN A 130 16.16 44.50 -4.74
CA ASN A 130 16.13 45.97 -4.65
C ASN A 130 16.85 46.42 -3.37
#